data_AF-A0A537J5B6-F1
#
_entry.id   AF-A0A537J5B6-F1
#
_cell.length_a   1.000
_cell.length_b   1.000
_cell.length_c   1.000
_cell.angle_alpha   90.00
_cell.angle_beta   90.00
_cell.angle_gamma   90.00
#
_symmetry.space_group_name_H-M   'P 1'
#
loop_
_entity.id
_entity.type
_entity.pdbx_description
1 polymer ?
#
loop_
_entity_poly.entity_id
_entity_poly.type
_entity_poly.pdbx_seq_one_letter_code
_entity_poly.pdbx_strand_id
1 'polypeptide(L)'
;MIEGKPVEIPSAIGIRNPQVDRGLAVGGSCFEPLHTHDNSGIIHIEGPDPNRRYTLGDFFAVWYATSPTIEIGGKPFPVNFAPGEILGHKADAAHHVRLLVDGTPSSQGPSVVLNGLDYCGAQSASPPCVPTAVGDPIPPAILKQYGTGHTIVVEFQ
;
A
#
# COMPACT_ATOMS: atom_id res chain seq x y z
N MET A 1 -8.12 -5.59 6.29
CA MET A 1 -9.41 -6.19 6.67
C MET A 1 -9.72 -5.82 8.10
N ILE A 2 -10.96 -5.41 8.40
CA ILE A 2 -11.46 -5.18 9.75
C ILE A 2 -12.70 -6.03 9.93
N GLU A 3 -12.71 -6.96 10.88
CA GLU A 3 -13.83 -7.88 11.14
C GLU A 3 -14.27 -8.65 9.89
N GLY A 4 -13.31 -9.20 9.15
CA GLY A 4 -13.56 -9.92 7.89
C GLY A 4 -14.06 -9.06 6.72
N LYS A 5 -14.16 -7.73 6.89
CA LYS A 5 -14.56 -6.81 5.82
C LYS A 5 -13.34 -6.13 5.19
N PRO A 6 -13.27 -6.01 3.86
CA PRO A 6 -12.24 -5.22 3.20
C PRO A 6 -12.38 -3.75 3.56
N VAL A 7 -11.23 -3.11 3.73
CA VAL A 7 -11.12 -1.66 3.85
C VAL A 7 -10.40 -1.19 2.59
N GLU A 8 -11.01 -0.26 1.88
CA GLU A 8 -10.44 0.32 0.67
C GLU A 8 -9.19 1.13 1.04
N ILE A 9 -8.13 0.99 0.24
CA ILE A 9 -6.97 1.89 0.29
C ILE A 9 -7.29 3.06 -0.65
N PRO A 10 -7.38 4.30 -0.15
CA PRO A 10 -7.71 5.45 -0.98
C PRO A 10 -6.70 5.71 -2.12
N SER A 11 -7.20 6.30 -3.20
CA SER A 11 -6.37 6.96 -4.22
C SER A 11 -5.65 8.18 -3.65
N ALA A 12 -4.53 8.56 -4.27
CA ALA A 12 -3.79 9.80 -3.99
C ALA A 12 -3.17 9.90 -2.58
N ILE A 13 -2.99 8.77 -1.88
CA ILE A 13 -2.13 8.73 -0.70
C ILE A 13 -0.73 9.19 -1.13
N GLY A 14 -0.10 10.10 -0.38
CA GLY A 14 1.24 10.58 -0.73
C GLY A 14 1.30 11.60 -1.87
N ILE A 15 0.17 12.02 -2.45
CA ILE A 15 0.12 13.03 -3.53
C ILE A 15 -0.52 14.32 -3.03
N ARG A 16 0.24 15.40 -2.97
CA ARG A 16 -0.27 16.70 -2.51
C ARG A 16 -0.96 17.47 -3.63
N ASN A 17 -2.18 17.95 -3.39
CA ASN A 17 -3.04 18.62 -4.39
C ASN A 17 -3.18 17.77 -5.66
N PRO A 18 -3.74 16.55 -5.53
CA PRO A 18 -3.78 15.61 -6.65
C PRO A 18 -4.63 16.16 -7.80
N GLN A 19 -4.13 15.96 -9.02
CA GLN A 19 -4.89 16.14 -10.25
C GLN A 19 -5.44 14.78 -10.66
N VAL A 20 -6.77 14.66 -10.71
CA VAL A 20 -7.44 13.38 -10.97
C VAL A 20 -8.10 13.40 -12.34
N ASP A 21 -7.81 12.39 -13.16
CA ASP A 21 -8.50 12.12 -14.42
C ASP A 21 -9.11 10.71 -14.36
N ARG A 22 -10.44 10.61 -14.57
CA ARG A 22 -11.20 9.35 -14.55
C ARG A 22 -10.93 8.45 -13.32
N GLY A 23 -10.73 9.05 -12.15
CA GLY A 23 -10.48 8.33 -10.90
C GLY A 23 -9.02 7.96 -10.65
N LEU A 24 -8.12 8.31 -11.58
CA LEU A 24 -6.68 8.11 -11.44
C LEU A 24 -6.01 9.44 -11.07
N ALA A 25 -5.20 9.47 -10.02
CA ALA A 25 -4.39 10.61 -9.65
C ALA A 25 -3.17 10.71 -10.59
N VAL A 26 -3.30 11.45 -11.69
CA VAL A 26 -2.27 11.55 -12.75
C VAL A 26 -1.22 12.63 -12.50
N GLY A 27 -1.41 13.46 -11.47
CA GLY A 27 -0.56 14.61 -11.20
C GLY A 27 -0.70 15.11 -9.77
N GLY A 28 0.17 16.04 -9.38
CA GLY A 28 0.18 16.63 -8.04
C GLY A 28 1.27 17.67 -7.91
N SER A 29 1.17 18.50 -6.87
CA SER A 29 2.21 19.49 -6.53
C SER A 29 3.43 18.89 -5.83
N CYS A 30 3.30 17.69 -5.27
CA CYS A 30 4.36 16.92 -4.62
C CYS A 30 3.98 15.45 -4.57
N PHE A 31 4.95 14.56 -4.75
CA PHE A 31 4.81 13.12 -4.65
C PHE A 31 5.77 12.62 -3.56
N GLU A 32 5.22 11.96 -2.55
CA GLU A 32 6.02 11.22 -1.60
C GLU A 32 6.58 9.94 -2.26
N PRO A 33 7.75 9.43 -1.81
CA PRO A 33 8.34 8.22 -2.38
C PRO A 33 7.42 7.00 -2.39
N LEU A 34 6.44 6.96 -1.49
CA LEU A 34 5.41 5.94 -1.43
C LEU A 34 4.04 6.58 -1.66
N HIS A 35 3.29 6.13 -2.67
CA HIS A 35 2.00 6.72 -2.99
C HIS A 35 1.06 5.77 -3.71
N THR A 36 -0.20 6.16 -3.87
CA THR A 36 -1.21 5.44 -4.65
C THR A 36 -1.79 6.33 -5.75
N HIS A 37 -1.99 5.78 -6.95
CA HIS A 37 -2.66 6.51 -8.04
C HIS A 37 -4.18 6.30 -8.03
N ASP A 38 -4.66 5.14 -7.57
CA ASP A 38 -6.07 4.79 -7.51
C ASP A 38 -6.41 4.00 -6.23
N ASN A 39 -7.62 3.44 -6.16
CA ASN A 39 -8.11 2.69 -5.01
C ASN A 39 -7.93 1.16 -5.11
N SER A 40 -7.09 0.68 -6.04
CA SER A 40 -6.80 -0.75 -6.18
C SER A 40 -6.00 -1.33 -5.00
N GLY A 41 -5.32 -0.47 -4.24
CA GLY A 41 -4.37 -0.87 -3.20
C GLY A 41 -2.94 -1.08 -3.68
N ILE A 42 -2.63 -0.76 -4.95
CA ILE A 42 -1.26 -0.77 -5.46
C ILE A 42 -0.47 0.39 -4.85
N ILE A 43 0.66 0.06 -4.23
CA ILE A 43 1.61 1.03 -3.66
C ILE A 43 2.77 1.21 -4.63
N HIS A 44 2.99 2.45 -5.06
CA HIS A 44 4.12 2.84 -5.90
C HIS A 44 5.32 3.20 -5.03
N ILE A 45 6.52 2.83 -5.48
CA ILE A 45 7.80 3.22 -4.85
C ILE A 45 8.62 4.01 -5.86
N GLU A 46 8.61 5.33 -5.74
CA GLU A 46 9.24 6.27 -6.69
C GLU A 46 10.08 7.29 -5.93
N GLY A 47 11.02 6.77 -5.14
CA GLY A 47 11.93 7.58 -4.36
C GLY A 47 13.22 7.95 -5.10
N PRO A 48 13.90 9.04 -4.70
CA PRO A 48 15.15 9.47 -5.33
C PRO A 48 16.36 8.57 -5.03
N ASP A 49 16.29 7.77 -3.95
CA ASP A 49 17.35 6.82 -3.57
C ASP A 49 16.94 5.38 -3.91
N PRO A 50 17.56 4.74 -4.91
CA PRO A 50 17.27 3.36 -5.28
C PRO A 50 17.75 2.32 -4.25
N ASN A 51 18.59 2.71 -3.30
CA ASN A 51 19.11 1.80 -2.26
C ASN A 51 18.31 1.89 -0.95
N ARG A 52 17.41 2.87 -0.83
CA ARG A 52 16.57 3.01 0.35
C ARG A 52 15.58 1.84 0.43
N ARG A 53 15.54 1.21 1.60
CA ARG A 53 14.52 0.24 1.96
C ARG A 53 13.28 0.98 2.47
N TYR A 54 12.23 0.98 1.67
CA TYR A 54 10.91 1.46 2.03
C TYR A 54 10.11 0.34 2.66
N THR A 55 9.44 0.66 3.76
CA THR A 55 8.68 -0.31 4.55
C THR A 55 7.19 -0.05 4.48
N LEU A 56 6.38 -1.05 4.87
CA LEU A 56 4.95 -0.87 5.04
C LEU A 56 4.64 0.23 6.07
N GLY A 57 5.45 0.34 7.13
CA GLY A 57 5.37 1.43 8.10
C GLY A 57 5.61 2.81 7.49
N ASP A 58 6.58 2.94 6.58
CA ASP A 58 6.81 4.20 5.84
C ASP A 58 5.57 4.60 5.03
N PHE A 59 4.90 3.63 4.39
CA PHE A 59 3.67 3.91 3.65
C PHE A 59 2.55 4.43 4.57
N PHE A 60 2.34 3.79 5.73
CA PHE A 60 1.37 4.30 6.72
C PHE A 60 1.75 5.68 7.28
N ALA A 61 3.05 5.98 7.42
CA ALA A 61 3.50 7.31 7.83
C ALA A 61 3.18 8.37 6.77
N VAL A 62 3.41 8.07 5.49
CA VAL A 62 3.02 8.95 4.37
C VAL A 62 1.50 9.12 4.30
N TRP A 63 0.75 8.03 4.47
CA TRP A 63 -0.70 8.08 4.51
C TRP A 63 -1.18 8.96 5.67
N TYR A 64 -0.69 8.76 6.88
CA TYR A 64 -1.05 9.62 8.01
C TYR A 64 -0.72 11.10 7.76
N ALA A 65 0.42 11.41 7.15
CA ALA A 65 0.82 12.78 6.86
C ALA A 65 -0.07 13.46 5.80
N THR A 66 -0.64 12.70 4.86
CA THR A 66 -1.47 13.23 3.76
C THR A 66 -2.97 13.13 4.03
N SER A 67 -3.41 12.10 4.73
CA SER A 67 -4.78 11.85 5.17
C SER A 67 -4.77 11.12 6.52
N PRO A 68 -4.76 11.83 7.66
CA PRO A 68 -4.57 11.24 8.99
C PRO A 68 -5.72 10.36 9.47
N THR A 69 -6.88 10.43 8.81
CA THR A 69 -8.05 9.62 9.14
C THR A 69 -8.59 8.90 7.92
N ILE A 70 -9.25 7.76 8.16
CA ILE A 70 -10.03 7.00 7.19
C ILE A 70 -11.43 6.75 7.78
N GLU A 71 -12.45 6.70 6.93
CA GLU A 71 -13.80 6.31 7.34
C GLU A 71 -13.99 4.79 7.18
N ILE A 72 -14.41 4.12 8.25
CA ILE A 72 -14.74 2.69 8.24
C ILE A 72 -16.14 2.53 8.84
N GLY A 73 -17.11 2.10 8.03
CA GLY A 73 -18.49 1.90 8.47
C GLY A 73 -19.16 3.18 9.02
N GLY A 74 -18.93 4.33 8.38
CA GLY A 74 -19.53 5.61 8.80
C GLY A 74 -18.81 6.31 9.96
N LYS A 75 -17.67 5.79 10.42
CA LYS A 75 -16.92 6.35 11.54
C LYS A 75 -15.47 6.65 11.16
N PRO A 76 -14.92 7.80 11.58
CA PRO A 76 -13.52 8.12 11.34
C PRO A 76 -12.62 7.34 12.30
N PHE A 77 -11.52 6.83 11.77
CA PHE A 77 -10.44 6.17 12.52
C PHE A 77 -9.09 6.76 12.12
N PRO A 78 -8.11 6.82 13.03
CA PRO A 78 -6.77 7.28 12.69
C PRO A 78 -6.05 6.27 11.79
N VAL A 79 -5.28 6.78 10.83
CA VAL A 79 -4.39 5.97 10.00
C VAL A 79 -3.13 5.63 10.81
N ASN A 80 -3.22 4.59 11.63
CA ASN A 80 -2.11 4.08 12.42
C ASN A 80 -1.78 2.65 11.99
N PHE A 81 -0.49 2.31 11.99
CA PHE A 81 -0.06 0.91 11.91
C PHE A 81 1.14 0.69 12.82
N ALA A 82 0.97 -0.19 13.79
CA ALA A 82 1.97 -0.54 14.79
C ALA A 82 1.79 -2.01 15.21
N PRO A 83 2.73 -2.62 15.95
CA PRO A 83 2.52 -3.96 16.50
C PRO A 83 1.23 -4.01 17.33
N GLY A 84 0.27 -4.82 16.90
CA GLY A 84 -1.04 -4.94 17.57
C GLY A 84 -2.02 -3.80 17.29
N GLU A 85 -1.76 -2.92 16.32
CA GLU A 85 -2.68 -1.84 15.93
C GLU A 85 -2.75 -1.66 14.41
N ILE A 86 -3.95 -1.52 13.86
CA ILE A 86 -4.19 -1.18 12.46
C ILE A 86 -5.42 -0.27 12.35
N LEU A 87 -5.27 0.87 11.67
CA LEU A 87 -6.35 1.85 11.44
C LEU A 87 -7.12 2.21 12.71
N GLY A 88 -6.40 2.42 13.83
CA GLY A 88 -6.99 2.74 15.14
C GLY A 88 -7.64 1.57 15.88
N HIS A 89 -7.71 0.38 15.28
CA HIS A 89 -8.14 -0.84 15.95
C HIS A 89 -6.95 -1.48 16.66
N LYS A 90 -7.07 -1.65 17.98
CA LYS A 90 -6.02 -2.21 18.84
C LYS A 90 -6.39 -3.62 19.29
N ALA A 91 -5.45 -4.54 19.18
CA ALA A 91 -5.59 -5.89 19.67
C ALA A 91 -5.88 -5.90 21.17
N ASP A 92 -6.72 -6.85 21.59
CA ASP A 92 -7.10 -7.07 22.98
C ASP A 92 -7.22 -8.58 23.26
N ALA A 93 -7.96 -8.97 24.31
CA ALA A 93 -8.15 -10.38 24.63
C ALA A 93 -9.03 -11.13 23.62
N ALA A 94 -9.85 -10.42 22.85
CA ALA A 94 -10.77 -10.98 21.86
C ALA A 94 -10.29 -10.78 20.42
N HIS A 95 -9.51 -9.71 20.15
CA HIS A 95 -9.07 -9.33 18.81
C HIS A 95 -7.55 -9.36 18.65
N HIS A 96 -7.10 -9.68 17.45
CA HIS A 96 -5.70 -9.79 17.05
C HIS A 96 -5.45 -9.03 15.75
N VAL A 97 -4.25 -8.45 15.64
CA VAL A 97 -3.74 -7.92 14.36
C VAL A 97 -2.82 -8.96 13.72
N ARG A 98 -3.14 -9.37 12.50
CA ARG A 98 -2.35 -10.34 11.72
C ARG A 98 -1.92 -9.73 10.40
N LEU A 99 -0.65 -9.92 10.06
CA LEU A 99 -0.09 -9.57 8.77
C LEU A 99 0.12 -10.84 7.95
N LEU A 100 -0.31 -10.83 6.69
CA LEU A 100 -0.04 -11.88 5.72
C LEU A 100 0.66 -11.29 4.50
N VAL A 101 1.65 -12.01 3.98
CA VAL A 101 2.28 -11.77 2.68
C VAL A 101 2.02 -13.00 1.82
N ASP A 102 1.31 -12.85 0.70
CA ASP A 102 0.81 -13.93 -0.15
C ASP A 102 0.08 -15.03 0.65
N GLY A 103 -0.79 -14.61 1.57
CA GLY A 103 -1.53 -15.52 2.44
C GLY A 103 -0.68 -16.23 3.52
N THR A 104 0.64 -15.99 3.55
CA THR A 104 1.53 -16.55 4.58
C THR A 104 1.68 -15.57 5.74
N PRO A 105 1.45 -16.00 7.00
CA PRO A 105 1.64 -15.13 8.16
C PRO A 105 3.06 -14.56 8.25
N SER A 106 3.16 -13.26 8.57
CA SER A 106 4.42 -12.55 8.77
C SER A 106 4.42 -11.83 10.11
N SER A 107 5.52 -11.93 10.85
CA SER A 107 5.74 -11.19 12.11
C SER A 107 6.43 -9.84 11.91
N GLN A 108 6.71 -9.44 10.66
CA GLN A 108 7.46 -8.22 10.38
C GLN A 108 6.66 -6.94 10.67
N GLY A 109 5.33 -7.00 10.63
CA GLY A 109 4.45 -5.86 10.93
C GLY A 109 4.81 -4.62 10.08
N PRO A 110 4.98 -3.44 10.70
CA PRO A 110 5.44 -2.24 9.99
C PRO A 110 6.79 -2.39 9.28
N SER A 111 7.64 -3.33 9.69
CA SER A 111 9.00 -3.51 9.16
C SER A 111 9.06 -4.31 7.84
N VAL A 112 7.93 -4.71 7.26
CA VAL A 112 7.90 -5.36 5.94
C VAL A 112 8.56 -4.43 4.92
N VAL A 113 9.66 -4.89 4.30
CA VAL A 113 10.35 -4.14 3.24
C VAL A 113 9.61 -4.35 1.91
N LEU A 114 9.04 -3.27 1.37
CA LEU A 114 8.23 -3.30 0.16
C LEU A 114 9.07 -3.47 -1.11
N ASN A 115 10.32 -2.98 -1.14
CA ASN A 115 11.19 -3.11 -2.31
C ASN A 115 11.43 -4.56 -2.75
N GLY A 116 11.40 -5.50 -1.80
CA GLY A 116 11.60 -6.93 -2.07
C GLY A 116 10.33 -7.68 -2.43
N LEU A 117 9.19 -6.99 -2.45
CA LEU A 117 7.86 -7.52 -2.74
C LEU A 117 7.37 -7.13 -4.14
N ASP A 118 8.25 -6.54 -4.95
CA ASP A 118 8.05 -6.42 -6.38
C ASP A 118 8.43 -7.75 -7.06
N TYR A 119 7.51 -8.32 -7.86
CA TYR A 119 7.80 -9.52 -8.65
C TYR A 119 8.85 -9.27 -9.72
N CYS A 120 8.98 -8.01 -10.14
CA CYS A 120 10.07 -7.53 -10.94
C CYS A 120 11.13 -7.03 -9.96
N GLY A 121 12.28 -7.72 -9.83
CA GLY A 121 13.39 -7.13 -9.09
C GLY A 121 13.62 -5.69 -9.58
N ALA A 122 13.87 -4.74 -8.67
CA ALA A 122 13.88 -3.28 -8.91
C ALA A 122 14.76 -2.77 -10.08
N GLN A 123 15.48 -3.67 -10.76
CA GLN A 123 16.37 -3.42 -11.89
C GLN A 123 15.76 -3.80 -13.25
N SER A 124 14.60 -4.46 -13.31
CA SER A 124 14.05 -4.94 -14.58
C SER A 124 13.21 -3.86 -15.27
N ALA A 125 13.72 -3.34 -16.39
CA ALA A 125 13.08 -2.32 -17.23
C ALA A 125 12.65 -2.87 -18.60
N SER A 126 12.55 -4.18 -18.74
CA SER A 126 12.15 -4.86 -19.97
C SER A 126 10.91 -5.73 -19.72
N PRO A 127 9.97 -5.81 -20.67
CA PRO A 127 8.79 -6.65 -20.54
C PRO A 127 9.13 -8.08 -20.05
N PRO A 128 8.36 -8.64 -19.10
CA PRO A 128 7.09 -8.12 -18.62
C PRO A 128 7.18 -7.07 -17.48
N CYS A 129 8.41 -6.71 -17.13
CA CYS A 129 8.72 -5.83 -16.01
C CYS A 129 8.99 -4.42 -16.51
N VAL A 130 7.95 -3.60 -16.44
CA VAL A 130 8.09 -2.14 -16.45
C VAL A 130 7.94 -1.68 -15.00
N PRO A 131 8.83 -0.80 -14.49
CA PRO A 131 8.65 -0.21 -13.17
C PRO A 131 7.23 0.35 -13.07
N THR A 132 6.54 0.07 -11.96
CA THR A 132 5.13 0.41 -11.75
C THR A 132 4.83 1.91 -11.88
N ALA A 133 5.86 2.76 -11.95
CA ALA A 133 5.76 4.20 -12.22
C ALA A 133 5.04 4.60 -13.52
N VAL A 134 4.76 3.66 -14.42
CA VAL A 134 4.00 3.91 -15.66
C VAL A 134 2.76 3.03 -15.83
N GLY A 135 2.35 2.33 -14.78
CA GLY A 135 1.11 1.55 -14.73
C GLY A 135 1.31 0.05 -14.49
N ASP A 136 0.22 -0.69 -14.70
CA ASP A 136 0.15 -2.15 -14.54
C ASP A 136 1.24 -2.91 -15.31
N PRO A 137 1.71 -4.08 -14.81
CA PRO A 137 2.61 -4.97 -15.53
C PRO A 137 2.09 -5.27 -16.93
N ILE A 138 2.96 -5.08 -17.92
CA ILE A 138 2.68 -5.39 -19.33
C ILE A 138 3.34 -6.72 -19.65
N PRO A 139 2.65 -7.71 -20.26
CA PRO A 139 1.29 -7.62 -20.81
C PRO A 139 0.18 -7.73 -19.75
N PRO A 140 -1.01 -7.12 -19.98
CA PRO A 140 -2.16 -7.20 -19.07
C PRO A 140 -2.66 -8.62 -18.74
N ALA A 141 -2.24 -9.62 -19.50
CA ALA A 141 -2.51 -11.03 -19.17
C ALA A 141 -1.81 -11.47 -17.87
N ILE A 142 -0.68 -10.85 -17.51
CA ILE A 142 0.10 -11.16 -16.31
C ILE A 142 -0.54 -10.52 -15.06
N LEU A 143 -1.24 -9.38 -15.19
CA LEU A 143 -2.06 -8.81 -14.10
C LEU A 143 -3.02 -9.85 -13.48
N LYS A 144 -3.69 -10.63 -14.33
CA LYS A 144 -4.63 -11.66 -13.90
C LYS A 144 -3.96 -12.86 -13.21
N GLN A 145 -2.68 -13.09 -13.45
CA GLN A 145 -1.95 -14.25 -12.95
C GLN A 145 -1.05 -13.90 -11.74
N TYR A 146 -0.57 -12.66 -11.65
CA TYR A 146 0.45 -12.24 -10.69
C TYR A 146 0.11 -10.95 -9.93
N GLY A 147 -0.95 -10.21 -10.30
CA GLY A 147 -1.09 -8.83 -9.82
C GLY A 147 0.12 -7.96 -10.20
N THR A 148 0.33 -6.84 -9.51
CA THR A 148 1.50 -5.97 -9.72
C THR A 148 2.64 -6.23 -8.73
N GLY A 149 2.58 -7.33 -7.98
CA GLY A 149 3.49 -7.60 -6.86
C GLY A 149 2.88 -8.57 -5.85
N HIS A 150 3.62 -8.86 -4.78
CA HIS A 150 3.13 -9.67 -3.67
C HIS A 150 1.89 -9.02 -3.02
N THR A 151 0.95 -9.83 -2.54
CA THR A 151 -0.23 -9.35 -1.84
C THR A 151 0.05 -9.21 -0.35
N ILE A 152 -0.20 -8.03 0.22
CA ILE A 152 -0.11 -7.78 1.65
C ILE A 152 -1.51 -7.61 2.23
N VAL A 153 -1.83 -8.37 3.27
CA VAL A 153 -3.09 -8.24 4.00
C VAL A 153 -2.78 -7.99 5.47
N VAL A 154 -3.33 -6.91 6.02
CA VAL A 154 -3.38 -6.69 7.48
C VAL A 154 -4.82 -6.90 7.94
N GLU A 155 -5.03 -7.83 8.86
CA GLU A 155 -6.33 -8.23 9.39
C GLU A 155 -6.44 -7.85 10.86
N PHE A 156 -7.56 -7.22 11.23
CA PHE A 156 -8.05 -7.12 12.59
C PHE A 156 -9.28 -8.02 12.72
N GLN A 157 -9.25 -8.97 13.64
CA GLN A 157 -10.30 -9.97 13.90
C GLN A 157 -10.21 -10.49 15.33
#